data_AF-A0A3D4ZSI7-F1
#
_entry.id   AF-A0A3D4ZSI7-F1
#
_cell.length_a   1.000
_cell.length_b   1.000
_cell.length_c   1.000
_cell.angle_alpha   90.00
_cell.angle_beta   90.00
_cell.angle_gamma   90.00
#
_symmetry.space_group_name_H-M   'P 1'
#
loop_
_entity.id
_entity.type
_entity.pdbx_description
1 polymer ?
#
loop_
_entity_poly.entity_id
_entity_poly.type
_entity_poly.pdbx_seq_one_letter_code
_entity_poly.pdbx_strand_id
1 'polypeptide(L)'
;MTDWLVAARALREEIMRRFLEPHSRQLVTYSEHFSSGSIPTPDEARSGVPVSTGYSTGTEDGALRGGALLAAMCDEYDLAPDDGLREQALRVFSGLQRAQYAVPEPGFVPRWVLSDGRTCYSDSSGDQHTILVYGLWRFCRSALADVDRKLAAGSIVGSIITRIRNHGWRILALGGGDAHAGGGLDRIRLLALLAAAHEITGVRQWRELYTEYAATGIEPEIALLLGRGPGTPPWWGFYGPEQFSQLLTMLVESLRGDTTPFVRMRTEIGRRFLRGPIPTPPHTPEYTDSCRAALGDAVAIKTPFDALAVFRPELLGIDEDRGWREDYSEWSSGGRLPEATSYIKWWLGKRPGICHERNCLISPMVAFHICLLSGDAGLIEQVSGPIEAYFEHVELTRANKLGSLTTAYATAVAMARIEAA
;
A
#
# COMPACT_ATOMS: atom_id res chain seq x y z
N MET A 1 18.89 0.41 -21.86
CA MET A 1 17.77 0.43 -20.90
C MET A 1 17.20 -0.97 -20.93
N THR A 2 17.15 -1.66 -19.78
CA THR A 2 16.67 -3.05 -19.76
C THR A 2 15.16 -3.10 -20.01
N ASP A 3 14.64 -4.27 -20.38
CA ASP A 3 13.20 -4.45 -20.63
C ASP A 3 12.36 -4.11 -19.39
N TRP A 4 12.89 -4.33 -18.19
CA TRP A 4 12.26 -3.96 -16.94
C TRP A 4 12.18 -2.45 -16.70
N LEU A 5 13.18 -1.66 -17.10
CA LEU A 5 13.08 -0.19 -17.03
C LEU A 5 12.06 0.35 -18.04
N VAL A 6 11.92 -0.30 -19.20
CA VAL A 6 10.85 0.04 -20.17
C VAL A 6 9.48 -0.25 -19.56
N ALA A 7 9.30 -1.42 -18.94
CA ALA A 7 8.06 -1.81 -18.27
C ALA A 7 7.73 -0.87 -17.09
N ALA A 8 8.72 -0.54 -16.25
CA ALA A 8 8.56 0.38 -15.13
C ALA A 8 8.08 1.76 -15.61
N ARG A 9 8.71 2.31 -16.65
CA ARG A 9 8.30 3.58 -17.25
C ARG A 9 6.86 3.53 -17.75
N ALA A 10 6.50 2.49 -18.50
CA ALA A 10 5.14 2.34 -19.04
C ALA A 10 4.08 2.25 -17.91
N LEU A 11 4.36 1.49 -16.85
CA LEU A 11 3.49 1.37 -15.68
C LEU A 11 3.34 2.71 -14.94
N ARG A 12 4.45 3.42 -14.73
CA ARG A 12 4.44 4.76 -14.13
C ARG A 12 3.61 5.75 -14.95
N GLU A 13 3.83 5.81 -16.26
CA GLU A 13 3.07 6.69 -17.15
C GLU A 13 1.57 6.39 -17.08
N GLU A 14 1.19 5.11 -17.03
CA GLU A 14 -0.20 4.70 -16.90
C GLU A 14 -0.81 5.07 -15.53
N ILE A 15 -0.06 4.91 -14.44
CA ILE A 15 -0.45 5.36 -13.10
C ILE A 15 -0.70 6.88 -13.12
N MET A 16 0.27 7.64 -13.62
CA MET A 16 0.22 9.10 -13.65
C MET A 16 -0.90 9.62 -14.55
N ARG A 17 -1.24 8.91 -15.63
CA ARG A 17 -2.32 9.27 -16.54
C ARG A 17 -3.70 9.02 -15.96
N ARG A 18 -3.89 7.91 -15.26
CA ARG A 18 -5.23 7.41 -14.86
C ARG A 18 -5.63 7.71 -13.43
N PHE A 19 -4.66 7.81 -12.53
CA PHE A 19 -4.94 7.86 -11.10
C PHE A 19 -4.54 9.20 -10.48
N LEU A 20 -3.65 9.97 -11.11
CA LEU A 20 -3.30 11.29 -10.59
C LEU A 20 -4.39 12.32 -10.93
N GLU A 21 -5.06 12.85 -9.91
CA GLU A 21 -5.99 13.95 -10.07
C GLU A 21 -5.22 15.25 -10.36
N PRO A 22 -5.42 15.92 -11.52
CA PRO A 22 -4.54 17.02 -11.95
C PRO A 22 -4.47 18.22 -11.00
N HIS A 23 -5.58 18.59 -10.35
CA HIS A 23 -5.68 19.82 -9.58
C HIS A 23 -5.09 19.66 -8.17
N SER A 24 -5.48 18.61 -7.47
CA SER A 24 -5.04 18.25 -6.12
C SER A 24 -3.69 17.53 -6.13
N ARG A 25 -3.34 16.87 -7.24
CA ARG A 25 -2.14 16.04 -7.42
C ARG A 25 -2.11 14.81 -6.50
N GLN A 26 -3.26 14.41 -5.97
CA GLN A 26 -3.39 13.20 -5.18
C GLN A 26 -3.73 12.01 -6.11
N LEU A 27 -3.49 10.77 -5.67
CA LEU A 27 -3.76 9.55 -6.44
C LEU A 27 -5.07 8.83 -6.08
N VAL A 28 -6.07 8.83 -6.96
CA VAL A 28 -7.31 8.10 -6.73
C VAL A 28 -7.07 6.60 -6.66
N THR A 29 -7.85 5.88 -5.86
CA THR A 29 -7.70 4.43 -5.66
C THR A 29 -8.15 3.65 -6.90
N TYR A 30 -9.18 4.13 -7.58
CA TYR A 30 -9.77 3.52 -8.77
C TYR A 30 -9.89 4.56 -9.89
N SER A 31 -9.39 4.23 -11.08
CA SER A 31 -9.42 5.16 -12.21
C SER A 31 -10.84 5.46 -12.68
N GLU A 32 -11.77 4.51 -12.48
CA GLU A 32 -13.18 4.64 -12.86
C GLU A 32 -13.92 5.72 -12.05
N HIS A 33 -13.58 5.89 -10.77
CA HIS A 33 -14.20 6.91 -9.94
C HIS A 33 -13.82 8.31 -10.41
N PHE A 34 -12.58 8.46 -10.87
CA PHE A 34 -12.12 9.71 -11.46
C PHE A 34 -12.79 9.99 -12.82
N SER A 35 -12.93 8.97 -13.68
CA SER A 35 -13.60 9.16 -14.99
C SER A 35 -15.11 9.33 -14.90
N SER A 36 -15.76 8.80 -13.85
CA SER A 36 -17.22 8.92 -13.62
C SER A 36 -17.62 10.12 -12.76
N GLY A 37 -16.67 10.81 -12.13
CA GLY A 37 -16.94 11.94 -11.23
C GLY A 37 -17.56 11.53 -9.88
N SER A 38 -17.45 10.26 -9.49
CA SER A 38 -18.05 9.71 -8.26
C SER A 38 -17.19 9.92 -7.00
N ILE A 39 -16.33 10.95 -7.01
CA ILE A 39 -15.59 11.38 -5.81
C ILE A 39 -16.56 12.16 -4.90
N PRO A 40 -16.64 11.85 -3.60
CA PRO A 40 -17.55 12.53 -2.67
C PRO A 40 -17.34 14.04 -2.62
N THR A 41 -18.42 14.78 -2.45
CA THR A 41 -18.39 16.20 -2.14
C THR A 41 -17.98 16.45 -0.69
N PRO A 42 -17.48 17.65 -0.36
CA PRO A 42 -17.19 18.03 1.03
C PRO A 42 -18.40 17.87 1.98
N ASP A 43 -19.63 18.12 1.51
CA ASP A 43 -20.84 17.99 2.33
C ASP A 43 -21.22 16.53 2.59
N GLU A 44 -21.05 15.66 1.60
CA GLU A 44 -21.23 14.22 1.76
C GLU A 44 -20.23 13.64 2.75
N ALA A 45 -18.94 13.98 2.63
CA ALA A 45 -17.92 13.50 3.54
C ALA A 45 -18.13 13.97 4.98
N ARG A 46 -18.53 15.24 5.19
CA ARG A 46 -18.90 15.76 6.53
C ARG A 46 -20.07 15.01 7.14
N SER A 47 -20.98 14.54 6.29
CA SER A 47 -22.17 13.78 6.69
C SER A 47 -21.90 12.26 6.78
N GLY A 48 -20.66 11.82 6.55
CA GLY A 48 -20.26 10.40 6.57
C GLY A 48 -20.83 9.57 5.43
N VAL A 49 -21.15 10.21 4.30
CA VAL A 49 -21.69 9.60 3.09
C VAL A 49 -20.56 9.36 2.07
N PRO A 50 -20.57 8.24 1.32
CA PRO A 50 -21.46 7.07 1.49
C PRO A 50 -21.10 6.24 2.73
N VAL A 51 -19.86 6.35 3.22
CA VAL A 51 -19.37 5.66 4.42
C VAL A 51 -18.45 6.61 5.19
N SER A 52 -18.59 6.68 6.51
CA SER A 52 -17.82 7.60 7.37
C SER A 52 -16.31 7.38 7.35
N THR A 53 -15.86 6.18 6.95
CA THR A 53 -14.44 5.85 6.80
C THR A 53 -13.84 6.32 5.47
N GLY A 54 -14.68 6.72 4.51
CA GLY A 54 -14.26 7.03 3.14
C GLY A 54 -13.91 5.81 2.29
N TYR A 55 -14.15 4.59 2.76
CA TYR A 55 -13.91 3.38 1.96
C TYR A 55 -14.79 3.32 0.72
N SER A 56 -14.20 2.80 -0.36
CA SER A 56 -14.89 2.55 -1.62
C SER A 56 -15.38 3.81 -2.35
N THR A 57 -14.82 4.97 -1.98
CA THR A 57 -15.15 6.26 -2.57
C THR A 57 -14.16 6.64 -3.68
N GLY A 58 -13.17 5.79 -3.95
CA GLY A 58 -12.04 6.11 -4.81
C GLY A 58 -10.98 6.96 -4.11
N THR A 59 -11.18 7.34 -2.85
CA THR A 59 -10.27 8.22 -2.09
C THR A 59 -9.59 7.53 -0.91
N GLU A 60 -9.78 6.22 -0.74
CA GLU A 60 -9.38 5.52 0.48
C GLU A 60 -7.87 5.33 0.69
N ASP A 61 -7.09 5.29 -0.39
CA ASP A 61 -5.70 4.83 -0.39
C ASP A 61 -4.69 5.92 -0.84
N GLY A 62 -5.09 7.20 -0.86
CA GLY A 62 -4.28 8.28 -1.44
C GLY A 62 -2.88 8.44 -0.82
N ALA A 63 -2.79 8.55 0.51
CA ALA A 63 -1.49 8.69 1.18
C ALA A 63 -0.68 7.37 1.16
N LEU A 64 -1.35 6.24 1.35
CA LEU A 64 -0.75 4.90 1.26
C LEU A 64 -0.09 4.67 -0.10
N ARG A 65 -0.83 4.86 -1.20
CA ARG A 65 -0.33 4.58 -2.55
C ARG A 65 0.57 5.69 -3.07
N GLY A 66 0.33 6.94 -2.68
CA GLY A 66 1.22 8.04 -2.98
C GLY A 66 2.59 7.86 -2.34
N GLY A 67 2.65 7.44 -1.07
CA GLY A 67 3.90 7.12 -0.39
C GLY A 67 4.67 5.97 -1.07
N ALA A 68 3.98 4.87 -1.40
CA ALA A 68 4.57 3.74 -2.10
C ALA A 68 5.08 4.11 -3.51
N LEU A 69 4.28 4.85 -4.29
CA LEU A 69 4.67 5.31 -5.62
C LEU A 69 5.90 6.22 -5.54
N LEU A 70 5.91 7.19 -4.62
CA LEU A 70 7.03 8.10 -4.45
C LEU A 70 8.34 7.36 -4.12
N ALA A 71 8.28 6.34 -3.26
CA ALA A 71 9.45 5.50 -2.95
C ALA A 71 9.97 4.79 -4.22
N ALA A 72 9.10 4.12 -4.97
CA ALA A 72 9.49 3.42 -6.19
C ALA A 72 10.00 4.36 -7.29
N MET A 73 9.49 5.60 -7.38
CA MET A 73 10.04 6.63 -8.27
C MET A 73 11.44 7.10 -7.86
N CYS A 74 11.76 7.11 -6.57
CA CYS A 74 13.12 7.38 -6.12
C CYS A 74 14.06 6.23 -6.51
N ASP A 75 13.61 4.98 -6.40
CA ASP A 75 14.37 3.82 -6.83
C ASP A 75 14.59 3.80 -8.36
N GLU A 76 13.57 4.13 -9.17
CA GLU A 76 13.72 4.28 -10.63
C GLU A 76 14.73 5.40 -10.95
N TYR A 77 14.66 6.52 -10.23
CA TYR A 77 15.53 7.67 -10.49
C TYR A 77 17.00 7.37 -10.17
N ASP A 78 17.28 6.58 -9.13
CA ASP A 78 18.64 6.19 -8.80
C ASP A 78 19.25 5.25 -9.87
N LEU A 79 18.42 4.47 -10.58
CA LEU A 79 18.85 3.61 -11.69
C LEU A 79 19.00 4.37 -13.01
N ALA A 80 18.03 5.22 -13.32
CA ALA A 80 17.93 5.91 -14.60
C ALA A 80 17.39 7.33 -14.38
N PRO A 81 18.25 8.30 -14.00
CA PRO A 81 17.86 9.68 -13.82
C PRO A 81 17.25 10.26 -15.10
N ASP A 82 16.04 10.82 -14.98
CA ASP A 82 15.31 11.46 -16.08
C ASP A 82 14.53 12.67 -15.56
N ASP A 83 14.51 13.76 -16.34
CA ASP A 83 13.86 15.01 -15.94
C ASP A 83 12.33 14.86 -15.88
N GLY A 84 11.74 14.05 -16.76
CA GLY A 84 10.31 13.74 -16.73
C GLY A 84 9.93 12.94 -15.48
N LEU A 85 10.72 11.93 -15.11
CA LEU A 85 10.58 11.19 -13.86
C LEU A 85 10.72 12.10 -12.65
N ARG A 86 11.71 13.01 -12.66
CA ARG A 86 11.88 14.02 -11.60
C ARG A 86 10.63 14.87 -11.47
N GLU A 87 10.13 15.46 -12.55
CA GLU A 87 8.93 16.29 -12.51
C GLU A 87 7.73 15.52 -11.95
N GLN A 88 7.51 14.30 -12.43
CA GLN A 88 6.43 13.44 -11.97
C GLN A 88 6.53 13.12 -10.48
N ALA A 89 7.72 12.75 -9.98
CA ALA A 89 7.93 12.45 -8.56
C ALA A 89 7.68 13.70 -7.69
N LEU A 90 8.09 14.88 -8.16
CA LEU A 90 7.83 16.15 -7.50
C LEU A 90 6.33 16.51 -7.49
N ARG A 91 5.58 16.14 -8.53
CA ARG A 91 4.11 16.28 -8.54
C ARG A 91 3.45 15.40 -7.49
N VAL A 92 3.86 14.13 -7.38
CA VAL A 92 3.36 13.20 -6.34
C VAL A 92 3.69 13.71 -4.95
N PHE A 93 4.94 14.11 -4.70
CA PHE A 93 5.35 14.73 -3.43
C PHE A 93 4.51 15.96 -3.10
N SER A 94 4.28 16.85 -4.07
CA SER A 94 3.46 18.05 -3.89
C SER A 94 2.01 17.72 -3.51
N GLY A 95 1.42 16.67 -4.09
CA GLY A 95 0.09 16.19 -3.71
C GLY A 95 0.03 15.68 -2.27
N LEU A 96 0.99 14.84 -1.89
CA LEU A 96 1.13 14.34 -0.52
C LEU A 96 1.32 15.50 0.48
N GLN A 97 2.21 16.44 0.17
CA GLN A 97 2.48 17.61 0.99
C GLN A 97 1.20 18.46 1.19
N ARG A 98 0.47 18.74 0.11
CA ARG A 98 -0.78 19.50 0.18
C ARG A 98 -1.83 18.81 1.03
N ALA A 99 -1.98 17.50 0.90
CA ALA A 99 -2.92 16.75 1.72
C ALA A 99 -2.61 16.90 3.22
N GLN A 100 -1.33 16.83 3.60
CA GLN A 100 -0.89 16.98 4.99
C GLN A 100 -1.06 18.40 5.55
N TYR A 101 -0.95 19.44 4.71
CA TYR A 101 -1.13 20.82 5.15
C TYR A 101 -2.58 21.31 5.12
N ALA A 102 -3.45 20.59 4.44
CA ALA A 102 -4.87 20.92 4.34
C ALA A 102 -5.67 20.51 5.59
N VAL A 103 -5.17 19.55 6.37
CA VAL A 103 -5.88 19.06 7.56
C VAL A 103 -5.68 19.98 8.77
N PRO A 104 -6.73 20.21 9.58
CA PRO A 104 -6.68 21.17 10.68
C PRO A 104 -5.84 20.69 11.87
N GLU A 105 -5.61 19.39 11.99
CA GLU A 105 -4.82 18.80 13.07
C GLU A 105 -3.47 18.32 12.55
N PRO A 106 -2.36 19.02 12.86
CA PRO A 106 -1.03 18.62 12.39
C PRO A 106 -0.69 17.18 12.78
N GLY A 107 -0.15 16.45 11.81
CA GLY A 107 0.27 15.05 11.98
C GLY A 107 -0.84 14.02 11.78
N PHE A 108 -2.09 14.44 11.57
CA PHE A 108 -3.10 13.52 11.05
C PHE A 108 -2.81 13.25 9.56
N VAL A 109 -2.84 11.98 9.16
CA VAL A 109 -2.65 11.59 7.76
C VAL A 109 -4.02 11.36 7.11
N PRO A 110 -4.57 12.31 6.34
CA PRO A 110 -5.80 12.07 5.61
C PRO A 110 -5.57 11.02 4.52
N ARG A 111 -6.59 10.19 4.28
CA ARG A 111 -6.64 9.33 3.08
C ARG A 111 -6.63 10.17 1.81
N TRP A 112 -7.39 11.28 1.85
CA TRP A 112 -7.56 12.24 0.75
C TRP A 112 -8.12 13.56 1.25
N VAL A 113 -7.82 14.63 0.53
CA VAL A 113 -8.43 15.95 0.70
C VAL A 113 -9.31 16.29 -0.50
N LEU A 114 -10.57 16.61 -0.24
CA LEU A 114 -11.60 16.86 -1.24
C LEU A 114 -11.43 18.21 -1.94
N SER A 115 -12.33 18.49 -2.87
CA SER A 115 -12.25 19.62 -3.82
C SER A 115 -12.21 21.00 -3.17
N ASP A 116 -12.68 21.17 -1.94
CA ASP A 116 -12.56 22.43 -1.19
C ASP A 116 -11.17 22.66 -0.58
N GLY A 117 -10.25 21.71 -0.77
CA GLY A 117 -8.85 21.81 -0.37
C GLY A 117 -8.60 21.70 1.13
N ARG A 118 -9.60 21.31 1.93
CA ARG A 118 -9.48 21.21 3.40
C ARG A 118 -10.30 20.09 4.02
N THR A 119 -11.37 19.63 3.36
CA THR A 119 -12.22 18.57 3.89
C THR A 119 -11.60 17.21 3.59
N CYS A 120 -11.53 16.35 4.59
CA CYS A 120 -11.17 14.96 4.47
C CYS A 120 -12.13 14.10 5.31
N TYR A 121 -12.15 12.79 5.06
CA TYR A 121 -12.73 11.85 6.00
C TYR A 121 -11.95 11.91 7.34
N SER A 122 -12.66 11.75 8.45
CA SER A 122 -12.05 11.78 9.79
C SER A 122 -11.27 10.51 10.11
N ASP A 123 -11.58 9.40 9.43
CA ASP A 123 -10.89 8.13 9.61
C ASP A 123 -9.54 8.09 8.87
N SER A 124 -8.59 7.37 9.46
CA SER A 124 -7.32 7.03 8.85
C SER A 124 -6.92 5.62 9.27
N SER A 125 -5.83 5.09 8.72
CA SER A 125 -5.32 3.79 9.10
C SER A 125 -3.81 3.79 9.37
N GLY A 126 -3.36 2.75 10.08
CA GLY A 126 -1.96 2.58 10.44
C GLY A 126 -1.04 2.48 9.23
N ASP A 127 -1.50 1.82 8.17
CA ASP A 127 -0.78 1.67 6.91
C ASP A 127 -0.54 3.01 6.21
N GLN A 128 -1.54 3.91 6.16
CA GLN A 128 -1.42 5.26 5.58
C GLN A 128 -0.27 6.02 6.22
N HIS A 129 -0.21 6.02 7.56
CA HIS A 129 0.85 6.69 8.30
C HIS A 129 2.21 6.07 8.00
N THR A 130 2.30 4.74 8.06
CA THR A 130 3.58 4.06 7.89
C THR A 130 4.15 4.20 6.49
N ILE A 131 3.33 4.04 5.45
CA ILE A 131 3.81 4.05 4.07
C ILE A 131 4.01 5.48 3.55
N LEU A 132 3.24 6.45 4.03
CA LEU A 132 3.57 7.86 3.79
C LEU A 132 4.97 8.19 4.35
N VAL A 133 5.24 7.81 5.61
CA VAL A 133 6.54 8.07 6.23
C VAL A 133 7.66 7.32 5.49
N TYR A 134 7.43 6.07 5.07
CA TYR A 134 8.38 5.33 4.22
C TYR A 134 8.69 6.06 2.92
N GLY A 135 7.66 6.54 2.21
CA GLY A 135 7.83 7.30 0.97
C GLY A 135 8.61 8.59 1.15
N LEU A 136 8.28 9.36 2.19
CA LEU A 136 8.98 10.61 2.52
C LEU A 136 10.44 10.36 2.97
N TRP A 137 10.68 9.30 3.74
CA TRP A 137 12.00 8.86 4.13
C TRP A 137 12.86 8.53 2.90
N ARG A 138 12.33 7.67 2.01
CA ARG A 138 13.04 7.27 0.79
C ARG A 138 13.31 8.46 -0.12
N PHE A 139 12.35 9.38 -0.23
CA PHE A 139 12.49 10.62 -0.98
C PHE A 139 13.58 11.54 -0.43
N CYS A 140 13.67 11.72 0.90
CA CYS A 140 14.73 12.54 1.50
C CYS A 140 16.14 11.99 1.30
N ARG A 141 16.26 10.68 1.01
CA ARG A 141 17.52 9.99 0.71
C ARG A 141 17.90 9.99 -0.76
N SER A 142 16.98 10.36 -1.67
CA SER A 142 17.25 10.40 -3.10
C SER A 142 17.78 11.76 -3.56
N ALA A 143 18.29 11.81 -4.80
CA ALA A 143 18.68 13.04 -5.48
C ALA A 143 17.48 13.90 -5.97
N LEU A 144 16.25 13.45 -5.72
CA LEU A 144 15.03 14.18 -6.05
C LEU A 144 14.68 15.25 -5.00
N ALA A 145 15.04 15.03 -3.74
CA ALA A 145 14.74 15.96 -2.65
C ALA A 145 15.86 17.00 -2.48
N ASP A 146 15.54 18.26 -2.74
CA ASP A 146 16.38 19.40 -2.36
C ASP A 146 16.10 19.83 -0.90
N VAL A 147 16.82 20.86 -0.45
CA VAL A 147 16.77 21.33 0.94
C VAL A 147 15.33 21.68 1.36
N ASP A 148 14.62 22.47 0.55
CA ASP A 148 13.26 22.91 0.88
C ASP A 148 12.29 21.74 0.99
N ARG A 149 12.42 20.75 0.09
CA ARG A 149 11.57 19.55 0.12
C ARG A 149 11.90 18.63 1.28
N LYS A 150 13.18 18.52 1.67
CA LYS A 150 13.58 17.80 2.89
C LYS A 150 13.03 18.48 4.14
N LEU A 151 13.06 19.81 4.22
CA LEU A 151 12.46 20.57 5.32
C LEU A 151 10.95 20.36 5.39
N ALA A 152 10.26 20.39 4.25
CA ALA A 152 8.83 20.12 4.18
C ALA A 152 8.48 18.69 4.64
N ALA A 153 9.22 17.69 4.15
CA ALA A 153 9.06 16.30 4.58
C ALA A 153 9.34 16.14 6.09
N GLY A 154 10.38 16.80 6.61
CA GLY A 154 10.69 16.83 8.04
C GLY A 154 9.57 17.44 8.88
N SER A 155 8.96 18.54 8.42
CA SER A 155 7.80 19.12 9.08
C SER A 155 6.61 18.16 9.13
N ILE A 156 6.35 17.43 8.03
CA ILE A 156 5.26 16.45 7.95
C ILE A 156 5.52 15.28 8.91
N VAL A 157 6.67 14.62 8.77
CA VAL A 157 7.03 13.44 9.58
C VAL A 157 7.14 13.81 11.06
N GLY A 158 7.73 14.96 11.37
CA GLY A 158 7.82 15.49 12.73
C GLY A 158 6.44 15.70 13.36
N SER A 159 5.48 16.23 12.59
CA SER A 159 4.09 16.40 13.06
C SER A 159 3.40 15.06 13.29
N ILE A 160 3.56 14.10 12.37
CA ILE A 160 2.99 12.75 12.48
C ILE A 160 3.47 12.05 13.75
N ILE A 161 4.78 11.95 13.95
CA ILE A 161 5.33 11.23 15.11
C ILE A 161 4.98 11.93 16.43
N THR A 162 4.94 13.26 16.43
CA THR A 162 4.55 14.06 17.61
C THR A 162 3.08 13.82 17.97
N ARG A 163 2.18 13.81 16.98
CA ARG A 163 0.76 13.51 17.20
C ARG A 163 0.59 12.11 17.78
N ILE A 164 1.19 11.10 17.16
CA ILE A 164 1.12 9.71 17.61
C ILE A 164 1.63 9.58 19.06
N ARG A 165 2.74 10.24 19.39
CA ARG A 165 3.28 10.27 20.75
C ARG A 165 2.33 10.93 21.75
N ASN A 166 1.75 12.08 21.39
CA ASN A 166 0.80 12.80 22.25
C ASN A 166 -0.46 11.98 22.53
N HIS A 167 -0.78 11.01 21.68
CA HIS A 167 -1.87 10.05 21.86
C HIS A 167 -1.40 8.68 22.36
N GLY A 168 -0.26 8.61 23.05
CA GLY A 168 0.21 7.38 23.69
C GLY A 168 0.59 6.29 22.70
N TRP A 169 1.21 6.65 21.58
CA TRP A 169 1.61 5.76 20.49
C TRP A 169 0.43 5.10 19.76
N ARG A 170 -0.70 5.82 19.69
CA ARG A 170 -1.92 5.38 19.01
C ARG A 170 -2.21 6.27 17.80
N ILE A 171 -2.74 5.65 16.76
CA ILE A 171 -3.31 6.34 15.62
C ILE A 171 -4.81 6.51 15.86
N LEU A 172 -5.24 7.76 15.99
CA LEU A 172 -6.61 8.17 16.28
C LEU A 172 -7.22 8.88 15.07
N ALA A 173 -8.55 8.89 15.02
CA ALA A 173 -9.31 9.66 14.05
C ALA A 173 -9.12 11.18 14.26
N LEU A 174 -9.48 11.97 13.24
CA LEU A 174 -9.59 13.42 13.37
C LEU A 174 -10.67 13.77 14.41
N GLY A 175 -10.39 14.72 15.30
CA GLY A 175 -11.22 15.06 16.45
C GLY A 175 -11.04 14.13 17.67
N GLY A 176 -10.21 13.09 17.56
CA GLY A 176 -10.01 12.08 18.59
C GLY A 176 -10.94 10.86 18.45
N GLY A 177 -10.74 9.85 19.28
CA GLY A 177 -11.42 8.55 19.17
C GLY A 177 -10.65 7.53 18.33
N ASP A 178 -11.04 6.26 18.44
CA ASP A 178 -10.36 5.17 17.74
C ASP A 178 -10.64 5.24 16.24
N ALA A 179 -9.58 5.31 15.44
CA ALA A 179 -9.67 5.13 14.00
C ALA A 179 -9.96 3.66 13.67
N HIS A 180 -10.78 3.41 12.64
CA HIS A 180 -11.30 2.09 12.28
C HIS A 180 -10.18 1.06 12.03
N ALA A 181 -9.11 1.48 11.35
CA ALA A 181 -7.90 0.69 11.15
C ALA A 181 -6.67 1.38 11.75
N GLY A 182 -6.87 2.13 12.84
CA GLY A 182 -5.80 2.72 13.66
C GLY A 182 -5.48 1.88 14.89
N GLY A 183 -5.40 2.52 16.05
CA GLY A 183 -5.07 1.88 17.32
C GLY A 183 -3.58 1.95 17.66
N GLY A 184 -3.16 1.12 18.61
CA GLY A 184 -1.78 1.10 19.10
C GLY A 184 -0.80 0.62 18.03
N LEU A 185 0.34 1.30 17.90
CA LEU A 185 1.41 0.85 17.02
C LEU A 185 2.06 -0.42 17.56
N ASP A 186 2.28 -1.40 16.69
CA ASP A 186 3.23 -2.46 16.99
C ASP A 186 4.66 -1.90 17.08
N ARG A 187 5.52 -2.62 17.80
CA ARG A 187 6.87 -2.16 18.10
C ARG A 187 7.73 -1.97 16.85
N ILE A 188 7.53 -2.75 15.79
CA ILE A 188 8.31 -2.61 14.54
C ILE A 188 7.91 -1.32 13.82
N ARG A 189 6.61 -1.02 13.72
CA ARG A 189 6.13 0.27 13.22
C ARG A 189 6.67 1.42 14.04
N LEU A 190 6.60 1.34 15.37
CA LEU A 190 7.10 2.39 16.26
C LEU A 190 8.59 2.66 16.04
N LEU A 191 9.42 1.61 16.07
CA LEU A 191 10.86 1.72 15.86
C LEU A 191 11.18 2.30 14.48
N ALA A 192 10.50 1.84 13.44
CA ALA A 192 10.72 2.31 12.09
C ALA A 192 10.37 3.80 11.94
N LEU A 193 9.21 4.22 12.48
CA LEU A 193 8.79 5.62 12.48
C LEU A 193 9.74 6.52 13.28
N LEU A 194 10.25 6.06 14.43
CA LEU A 194 11.23 6.81 15.23
C LEU A 194 12.58 6.96 14.50
N ALA A 195 13.05 5.90 13.84
CA ALA A 195 14.28 5.94 13.05
C ALA A 195 14.16 6.92 11.87
N ALA A 196 13.07 6.83 11.10
CA ALA A 196 12.77 7.75 10.01
C ALA A 196 12.62 9.20 10.49
N ALA A 197 11.89 9.41 11.61
CA ALA A 197 11.73 10.73 12.19
C ALA A 197 13.07 11.34 12.60
N HIS A 198 13.95 10.57 13.24
CA HIS A 198 15.29 11.05 13.57
C HIS A 198 16.08 11.47 12.32
N GLU A 199 16.11 10.62 11.30
CA GLU A 199 16.90 10.84 10.09
C GLU A 199 16.41 12.06 9.30
N ILE A 200 15.10 12.18 9.10
CA ILE A 200 14.50 13.24 8.28
C ILE A 200 14.50 14.58 9.02
N THR A 201 14.19 14.59 10.33
CA THR A 201 14.05 15.85 11.09
C THR A 201 15.35 16.31 11.73
N GLY A 202 16.33 15.41 11.91
CA GLY A 202 17.54 15.66 12.69
C GLY A 202 17.31 15.79 14.21
N VAL A 203 16.07 15.65 14.68
CA VAL A 203 15.74 15.79 16.12
C VAL A 203 16.26 14.59 16.89
N ARG A 204 17.10 14.85 17.89
CA ARG A 204 17.80 13.83 18.68
C ARG A 204 16.84 12.98 19.53
N GLN A 205 15.76 13.56 20.04
CA GLN A 205 14.80 12.85 20.90
C GLN A 205 14.22 11.60 20.25
N TRP A 206 13.98 11.61 18.94
CA TRP A 206 13.45 10.43 18.23
C TRP A 206 14.43 9.26 18.25
N ARG A 207 15.74 9.53 18.19
CA ARG A 207 16.78 8.49 18.33
C ARG A 207 16.87 7.97 19.76
N GLU A 208 16.72 8.83 20.75
CA GLU A 208 16.76 8.43 22.16
C GLU A 208 15.58 7.49 22.47
N LEU A 209 14.38 7.85 22.04
CA LEU A 209 13.19 6.99 22.15
C LEU A 209 13.37 5.69 21.35
N TYR A 210 13.93 5.75 20.13
CA TYR A 210 14.26 4.55 19.38
C TYR A 210 15.15 3.60 20.19
N THR A 211 16.24 4.12 20.78
CA THR A 211 17.18 3.33 21.57
C THR A 211 16.52 2.75 22.82
N GLU A 212 15.67 3.52 23.50
CA GLU A 212 14.90 3.07 24.66
C GLU A 212 13.96 1.90 24.31
N TYR A 213 13.13 2.07 23.27
CA TYR A 213 12.18 1.03 22.85
C TYR A 213 12.89 -0.21 22.31
N ALA A 214 14.01 -0.04 21.59
CA ALA A 214 14.79 -1.15 21.05
C ALA A 214 15.48 -2.00 22.13
N ALA A 215 15.78 -1.43 23.30
CA ALA A 215 16.44 -2.15 24.39
C ALA A 215 15.61 -3.30 24.98
N THR A 216 14.31 -3.33 24.72
CA THR A 216 13.37 -4.33 25.25
C THR A 216 13.22 -5.58 24.38
N GLY A 217 14.12 -5.79 23.41
CA GLY A 217 14.02 -6.86 22.39
C GLY A 217 12.92 -6.57 21.36
N ILE A 218 12.68 -7.48 20.42
CA ILE A 218 11.52 -7.45 19.47
C ILE A 218 10.96 -8.86 19.19
N GLU A 219 11.44 -9.88 19.90
CA GLU A 219 11.23 -11.29 19.63
C GLU A 219 9.75 -11.74 19.72
N PRO A 220 8.94 -11.27 20.68
CA PRO A 220 7.52 -11.61 20.74
C PRO A 220 6.74 -11.11 19.50
N GLU A 221 7.03 -9.91 19.00
CA GLU A 221 6.41 -9.33 17.81
C GLU A 221 6.90 -10.01 16.56
N ILE A 222 8.19 -10.37 16.48
CA ILE A 222 8.70 -11.24 15.43
C ILE A 222 7.89 -12.55 15.40
N ALA A 223 7.66 -13.19 16.55
CA ALA A 223 6.90 -14.43 16.63
C ALA A 223 5.43 -14.27 16.21
N LEU A 224 4.79 -13.16 16.61
CA LEU A 224 3.41 -12.85 16.24
C LEU A 224 3.27 -12.52 14.74
N LEU A 225 4.19 -11.73 14.20
CA LEU A 225 4.24 -11.43 12.78
C LEU A 225 4.51 -12.68 11.98
N LEU A 226 5.47 -13.51 12.36
CA LEU A 226 5.69 -14.80 11.70
C LEU A 226 4.58 -15.83 11.99
N GLY A 227 3.42 -15.40 12.51
CA GLY A 227 2.22 -16.19 12.79
C GLY A 227 2.50 -17.45 13.60
N ARG A 228 3.42 -17.37 14.57
CA ARG A 228 3.77 -18.45 15.49
C ARG A 228 3.01 -18.35 16.82
N GLY A 229 1.95 -17.54 16.90
CA GLY A 229 1.15 -17.34 18.12
C GLY A 229 -0.38 -17.34 17.88
N PRO A 230 -1.18 -17.71 18.90
CA PRO A 230 -2.64 -17.55 18.86
C PRO A 230 -3.01 -16.06 18.73
N GLY A 231 -3.92 -15.73 17.80
CA GLY A 231 -4.35 -14.34 17.57
C GLY A 231 -3.70 -13.62 16.38
N THR A 232 -3.08 -14.34 15.44
CA THR A 232 -2.60 -13.74 14.18
C THR A 232 -3.79 -13.08 13.44
N PRO A 233 -3.74 -11.78 13.13
CA PRO A 233 -4.86 -11.12 12.49
C PRO A 233 -5.11 -11.71 11.11
N PRO A 234 -6.36 -12.02 10.74
CA PRO A 234 -6.66 -12.73 9.49
C PRO A 234 -6.39 -11.91 8.21
N TRP A 235 -6.13 -10.60 8.31
CA TRP A 235 -5.68 -9.73 7.20
C TRP A 235 -4.17 -9.72 6.96
N TRP A 236 -3.38 -10.50 7.72
CA TRP A 236 -1.93 -10.63 7.56
C TRP A 236 -1.52 -11.29 6.21
N GLY A 237 -2.46 -11.72 5.38
CA GLY A 237 -2.17 -12.49 4.16
C GLY A 237 -1.82 -11.72 2.89
N PHE A 238 -2.05 -10.41 2.80
CA PHE A 238 -1.90 -9.71 1.51
C PHE A 238 -1.02 -8.46 1.59
N TYR A 239 -1.43 -7.42 2.33
CA TYR A 239 -0.67 -6.15 2.35
C TYR A 239 0.23 -5.96 3.57
N GLY A 240 -0.09 -6.62 4.69
CA GLY A 240 0.71 -6.52 5.91
C GLY A 240 2.19 -6.88 5.68
N PRO A 241 2.51 -8.05 5.09
CA PRO A 241 3.89 -8.48 4.91
C PRO A 241 4.74 -7.56 4.02
N GLU A 242 4.17 -7.01 2.94
CA GLU A 242 4.84 -6.02 2.09
C GLU A 242 5.23 -4.77 2.90
N GLN A 243 4.25 -4.20 3.62
CA GLN A 243 4.46 -3.03 4.45
C GLN A 243 5.52 -3.28 5.54
N PHE A 244 5.45 -4.44 6.20
CA PHE A 244 6.46 -4.83 7.18
C PHE A 244 7.85 -4.97 6.55
N SER A 245 7.96 -5.53 5.34
CA SER A 245 9.24 -5.63 4.63
C SER A 245 9.82 -4.25 4.29
N GLN A 246 8.97 -3.29 3.92
CA GLN A 246 9.37 -1.89 3.69
C GLN A 246 9.82 -1.21 4.98
N LEU A 247 9.09 -1.38 6.08
CA LEU A 247 9.46 -0.87 7.41
C LEU A 247 10.79 -1.45 7.88
N LEU A 248 11.04 -2.74 7.61
CA LEU A 248 12.31 -3.37 7.93
C LEU A 248 13.45 -2.85 7.08
N THR A 249 13.20 -2.55 5.82
CA THR A 249 14.19 -1.90 4.95
C THR A 249 14.55 -0.52 5.49
N MET A 250 13.53 0.27 5.85
CA MET A 250 13.73 1.58 6.49
C MET A 250 14.55 1.46 7.78
N LEU A 251 14.25 0.48 8.64
CA LEU A 251 15.05 0.21 9.85
C LEU A 251 16.49 -0.16 9.51
N VAL A 252 16.70 -1.15 8.66
CA VAL A 252 18.03 -1.63 8.29
C VAL A 252 18.89 -0.50 7.73
N GLU A 253 18.31 0.39 6.93
CA GLU A 253 19.02 1.50 6.30
C GLU A 253 19.19 2.75 7.17
N SER A 254 18.22 3.04 8.06
CA SER A 254 18.29 4.20 8.96
C SER A 254 19.23 3.95 10.14
N LEU A 255 19.45 2.68 10.48
CA LEU A 255 20.22 2.29 11.65
C LEU A 255 21.69 2.07 11.33
N ARG A 256 22.53 2.57 12.22
CA ARG A 256 23.95 2.20 12.32
C ARG A 256 24.09 1.33 13.56
N GLY A 257 24.18 0.01 13.38
CA GLY A 257 24.22 -0.97 14.47
C GLY A 257 23.98 -2.40 13.98
N ASP A 258 23.75 -3.34 14.90
CA ASP A 258 23.41 -4.72 14.53
C ASP A 258 21.98 -4.78 13.96
N THR A 259 21.89 -4.96 12.65
CA THR A 259 20.64 -5.09 11.89
C THR A 259 20.25 -6.54 11.65
N THR A 260 21.04 -7.51 12.15
CA THR A 260 20.84 -8.95 11.92
C THR A 260 19.42 -9.43 12.26
N PRO A 261 18.79 -9.00 13.39
CA PRO A 261 17.42 -9.43 13.70
C PRO A 261 16.41 -8.99 12.65
N PHE A 262 16.54 -7.76 12.13
CA PHE A 262 15.64 -7.20 11.13
C PHE A 262 15.84 -7.83 9.76
N VAL A 263 17.10 -8.02 9.34
CA VAL A 263 17.43 -8.72 8.09
C VAL A 263 16.89 -10.15 8.14
N ARG A 264 17.16 -10.88 9.23
CA ARG A 264 16.66 -12.25 9.40
C ARG A 264 15.14 -12.31 9.36
N MET A 265 14.44 -11.40 10.04
CA MET A 265 12.98 -11.35 10.00
C MET A 265 12.47 -11.10 8.58
N ARG A 266 13.04 -10.13 7.87
CA ARG A 266 12.67 -9.80 6.49
C ARG A 266 12.81 -11.01 5.56
N THR A 267 13.92 -11.75 5.67
CA THR A 267 14.14 -13.00 4.94
C THR A 267 13.14 -14.09 5.31
N GLU A 268 12.81 -14.24 6.59
CA GLU A 268 11.84 -15.24 7.05
C GLU A 268 10.41 -14.92 6.59
N ILE A 269 10.02 -13.64 6.55
CA ILE A 269 8.75 -13.21 5.96
C ILE A 269 8.69 -13.65 4.49
N GLY A 270 9.75 -13.42 3.71
CA GLY A 270 9.84 -13.87 2.32
C GLY A 270 9.70 -15.40 2.18
N ARG A 271 10.47 -16.17 2.95
CA ARG A 271 10.39 -17.64 2.96
C ARG A 271 9.00 -18.16 3.32
N ARG A 272 8.34 -17.54 4.31
CA ARG A 272 7.00 -17.93 4.71
C ARG A 272 5.99 -17.64 3.60
N PHE A 273 6.09 -16.48 2.96
CA PHE A 273 5.19 -16.12 1.88
C PHE A 273 5.35 -17.05 0.67
N LEU A 274 6.55 -17.60 0.45
CA LEU A 274 6.80 -18.61 -0.58
C LEU A 274 6.26 -20.01 -0.25
N ARG A 275 6.35 -20.42 1.02
CA ARG A 275 6.10 -21.82 1.43
C ARG A 275 4.78 -22.03 2.17
N GLY A 276 4.18 -20.96 2.67
CA GLY A 276 3.00 -21.01 3.51
C GLY A 276 1.71 -20.91 2.69
N PRO A 277 0.61 -21.51 3.20
CA PRO A 277 -0.72 -21.34 2.60
C PRO A 277 -1.03 -19.85 2.44
N ILE A 278 -1.56 -19.45 1.28
CA ILE A 278 -2.13 -18.11 1.13
C ILE A 278 -3.22 -17.97 2.20
N PRO A 279 -3.15 -16.98 3.10
CA PRO A 279 -4.16 -16.84 4.13
C PRO A 279 -5.51 -16.53 3.48
N THR A 280 -6.49 -17.39 3.68
CA THR A 280 -7.86 -17.15 3.24
C THR A 280 -8.39 -15.93 4.01
N PRO A 281 -8.94 -14.90 3.34
CA PRO A 281 -9.53 -13.77 4.04
C PRO A 281 -10.56 -14.25 5.08
N PRO A 282 -10.67 -13.60 6.25
CA PRO A 282 -11.62 -14.00 7.30
C PRO A 282 -13.09 -13.91 6.87
N HIS A 283 -13.35 -13.23 5.76
CA HIS A 283 -14.68 -12.96 5.22
C HIS A 283 -14.86 -13.49 3.80
N THR A 284 -14.01 -14.42 3.33
CA THR A 284 -14.39 -15.22 2.16
C THR A 284 -15.38 -16.27 2.61
N PRO A 285 -16.67 -16.19 2.20
CA PRO A 285 -17.46 -17.41 2.13
C PRO A 285 -16.63 -18.36 1.26
N GLU A 286 -16.53 -19.61 1.72
CA GLU A 286 -15.92 -20.72 1.00
C GLU A 286 -16.01 -20.52 -0.51
N TYR A 287 -14.86 -20.56 -1.20
CA TYR A 287 -14.75 -20.45 -2.67
C TYR A 287 -16.06 -20.85 -3.33
N THR A 288 -16.79 -19.85 -3.86
CA THR A 288 -18.09 -20.11 -4.45
C THR A 288 -17.98 -21.26 -5.44
N ASP A 289 -19.02 -22.08 -5.57
CA ASP A 289 -18.99 -23.24 -6.46
C ASP A 289 -18.62 -22.86 -7.90
N SER A 290 -18.82 -21.59 -8.31
CA SER A 290 -18.33 -21.08 -9.60
C SER A 290 -16.81 -20.91 -9.66
N CYS A 291 -16.14 -20.47 -8.58
CA CYS A 291 -14.68 -20.42 -8.53
C CYS A 291 -14.08 -21.83 -8.53
N ARG A 292 -14.68 -22.78 -7.79
CA ARG A 292 -14.27 -24.19 -7.82
C ARG A 292 -14.51 -24.83 -9.20
N ALA A 293 -15.63 -24.54 -9.85
CA ALA A 293 -15.91 -25.02 -11.20
C ALA A 293 -14.97 -24.43 -12.27
N ALA A 294 -14.58 -23.16 -12.13
CA ALA A 294 -13.67 -22.48 -13.06
C ALA A 294 -12.20 -22.92 -12.90
N LEU A 295 -11.76 -23.19 -11.67
CA LEU A 295 -10.39 -23.65 -11.36
C LEU A 295 -10.25 -25.19 -11.45
N GLY A 296 -11.38 -25.92 -11.56
CA GLY A 296 -11.46 -27.38 -11.52
C GLY A 296 -11.16 -27.96 -10.12
N ASP A 297 -11.29 -29.29 -10.00
CA ASP A 297 -10.98 -30.04 -8.76
C ASP A 297 -9.47 -30.04 -8.39
N ALA A 298 -8.61 -29.39 -9.18
CA ALA A 298 -7.18 -29.66 -9.21
C ALA A 298 -6.26 -28.67 -8.50
N VAL A 299 -6.71 -27.49 -8.03
CA VAL A 299 -5.76 -26.52 -7.45
C VAL A 299 -6.15 -26.05 -6.06
N ALA A 300 -5.70 -26.82 -5.07
CA ALA A 300 -5.39 -26.22 -3.77
C ALA A 300 -4.23 -25.23 -3.99
N ILE A 301 -4.54 -23.95 -4.13
CA ILE A 301 -3.54 -22.88 -4.18
C ILE A 301 -2.88 -22.85 -2.80
N LYS A 302 -1.69 -23.46 -2.68
CA LYS A 302 -0.94 -23.55 -1.41
C LYS A 302 0.09 -22.44 -1.30
N THR A 303 0.48 -21.83 -2.41
CA THR A 303 1.43 -20.71 -2.44
C THR A 303 0.92 -19.59 -3.35
N PRO A 304 1.39 -18.34 -3.19
CA PRO A 304 1.13 -17.26 -4.14
C PRO A 304 1.49 -17.62 -5.58
N PHE A 305 2.50 -18.46 -5.79
CA PHE A 305 2.98 -18.87 -7.11
C PHE A 305 2.17 -20.03 -7.72
N ASP A 306 1.50 -20.84 -6.89
CA ASP A 306 0.53 -21.82 -7.41
C ASP A 306 -0.60 -21.11 -8.15
N ALA A 307 -0.97 -19.89 -7.73
CA ALA A 307 -1.97 -19.07 -8.42
C ALA A 307 -1.53 -18.74 -9.86
N LEU A 308 -0.22 -18.53 -10.10
CA LEU A 308 0.32 -18.28 -11.44
C LEU A 308 0.07 -19.45 -12.41
N ALA A 309 0.14 -20.69 -11.93
CA ALA A 309 -0.13 -21.87 -12.75
C ALA A 309 -1.62 -22.03 -13.10
N VAL A 310 -2.52 -21.39 -12.34
CA VAL A 310 -3.97 -21.38 -12.61
C VAL A 310 -4.42 -20.15 -13.39
N PHE A 311 -3.58 -19.11 -13.47
CA PHE A 311 -3.87 -17.92 -14.25
C PHE A 311 -3.91 -18.28 -15.73
N ARG A 312 -5.13 -18.45 -16.24
CA ARG A 312 -5.44 -18.55 -17.67
C ARG A 312 -6.18 -17.29 -18.09
N PRO A 313 -5.74 -16.57 -19.13
CA PRO A 313 -6.41 -15.37 -19.64
C PRO A 313 -7.91 -15.59 -19.92
N GLU A 314 -8.28 -16.82 -20.31
CA GLU A 314 -9.65 -17.22 -20.65
C GLU A 314 -10.58 -17.33 -19.42
N LEU A 315 -10.02 -17.51 -18.21
CA LEU A 315 -10.78 -17.57 -16.97
C LEU A 315 -11.17 -16.19 -16.42
N LEU A 316 -10.60 -15.11 -16.98
CA LEU A 316 -10.93 -13.73 -16.60
C LEU A 316 -12.26 -13.23 -17.19
N GLY A 317 -12.94 -14.02 -18.03
CA GLY A 317 -14.29 -13.73 -18.50
C GLY A 317 -14.45 -12.32 -19.08
N ILE A 318 -13.47 -11.85 -19.86
CA ILE A 318 -13.57 -10.59 -20.58
C ILE A 318 -14.46 -10.83 -21.80
N ASP A 319 -15.76 -10.75 -21.60
CA ASP A 319 -16.76 -10.66 -22.67
C ASP A 319 -16.77 -9.19 -23.16
N GLU A 320 -16.10 -8.93 -24.29
CA GLU A 320 -15.95 -7.60 -24.90
C GLU A 320 -17.31 -6.97 -25.29
N ASP A 321 -18.36 -7.78 -25.42
CA ASP A 321 -19.67 -7.36 -25.93
C ASP A 321 -20.68 -6.94 -24.84
N ARG A 322 -20.36 -7.14 -23.55
CA ARG A 322 -21.25 -6.73 -22.44
C ARG A 322 -20.83 -5.38 -21.86
N GLY A 323 -21.30 -4.32 -22.50
CA GLY A 323 -21.25 -2.97 -21.93
C GLY A 323 -21.76 -2.94 -20.47
N TRP A 324 -21.00 -2.28 -19.60
CA TRP A 324 -21.32 -2.08 -18.19
C TRP A 324 -22.61 -1.24 -18.09
N ARG A 325 -23.75 -1.86 -17.79
CA ARG A 325 -24.95 -1.12 -17.40
C ARG A 325 -24.93 -0.85 -15.90
N GLU A 326 -24.86 0.44 -15.58
CA GLU A 326 -25.00 1.02 -14.25
C GLU A 326 -26.43 0.84 -13.73
N ASP A 327 -26.56 0.39 -12.48
CA ASP A 327 -27.73 0.63 -11.65
C ASP A 327 -27.22 1.17 -10.31
N TYR A 328 -26.99 2.48 -10.28
CA TYR A 328 -26.65 3.29 -9.10
C TYR A 328 -27.88 4.05 -8.54
N SER A 329 -29.03 3.99 -9.21
CA SER A 329 -30.21 4.82 -8.90
C SER A 329 -31.08 4.34 -7.73
N GLU A 330 -30.86 3.14 -7.18
CA GLU A 330 -31.71 2.61 -6.09
C GLU A 330 -31.23 2.98 -4.67
N TRP A 331 -30.09 3.66 -4.51
CA TRP A 331 -29.53 3.97 -3.19
C TRP A 331 -29.86 5.36 -2.62
N SER A 332 -30.51 6.23 -3.41
CA SER A 332 -30.79 7.62 -3.01
C SER A 332 -32.06 7.80 -2.14
N SER A 333 -32.75 6.73 -1.73
CA SER A 333 -33.95 6.84 -0.88
C SER A 333 -33.69 6.45 0.58
N GLY A 334 -33.06 7.37 1.31
CA GLY A 334 -33.32 7.68 2.74
C GLY A 334 -33.65 6.53 3.72
N GLY A 335 -32.71 5.62 3.96
CA GLY A 335 -32.81 4.64 5.06
C GLY A 335 -31.51 4.54 5.85
N ARG A 336 -31.59 4.60 7.19
CA ARG A 336 -30.48 4.23 8.08
C ARG A 336 -30.03 2.81 7.73
N LEU A 337 -28.74 2.63 7.47
CA LEU A 337 -28.16 1.30 7.23
C LEU A 337 -28.37 0.39 8.45
N PRO A 338 -28.98 -0.80 8.30
CA PRO A 338 -28.87 -1.85 9.31
C PRO A 338 -27.48 -2.48 9.22
N GLU A 339 -26.92 -2.76 10.41
CA GLU A 339 -25.82 -3.65 10.80
C GLU A 339 -24.81 -4.17 9.74
N ALA A 340 -23.55 -4.34 10.17
CA ALA A 340 -22.35 -4.71 9.40
C ALA A 340 -22.50 -5.77 8.27
N THR A 341 -23.55 -6.57 8.29
CA THR A 341 -23.98 -7.51 7.24
C THR A 341 -24.23 -6.87 5.87
N SER A 342 -24.63 -5.59 5.82
CA SER A 342 -24.86 -4.86 4.55
C SER A 342 -23.56 -4.54 3.81
N TYR A 343 -22.48 -4.28 4.55
CA TYR A 343 -21.14 -4.05 4.03
C TYR A 343 -20.55 -5.32 3.39
N ILE A 344 -20.78 -6.47 4.01
CA ILE A 344 -20.40 -7.78 3.48
C ILE A 344 -21.16 -8.08 2.18
N LYS A 345 -22.44 -7.74 2.08
CA LYS A 345 -23.20 -7.87 0.83
C LYS A 345 -22.72 -6.91 -0.27
N TRP A 346 -22.17 -5.75 0.04
CA TRP A 346 -21.55 -4.89 -0.97
C TRP A 346 -20.20 -5.45 -1.44
N TRP A 347 -19.37 -5.94 -0.52
CA TRP A 347 -18.08 -6.58 -0.84
C TRP A 347 -18.22 -7.90 -1.62
N LEU A 348 -19.31 -8.65 -1.36
CA LEU A 348 -19.58 -9.95 -1.99
C LEU A 348 -20.60 -9.90 -3.14
N GLY A 349 -21.43 -8.87 -3.24
CA GLY A 349 -22.74 -8.99 -3.90
C GLY A 349 -22.92 -8.39 -5.29
N LYS A 350 -21.92 -7.73 -5.91
CA LYS A 350 -22.06 -7.31 -7.32
C LYS A 350 -21.06 -7.89 -8.33
N ARG A 351 -20.26 -8.89 -7.92
CA ARG A 351 -19.69 -9.99 -8.75
C ARG A 351 -18.57 -10.66 -7.93
N PRO A 352 -18.78 -11.86 -7.37
CA PRO A 352 -17.78 -12.59 -6.57
C PRO A 352 -16.43 -12.84 -7.26
N GLY A 353 -16.33 -12.73 -8.60
CA GLY A 353 -15.08 -12.92 -9.35
C GLY A 353 -14.11 -11.73 -9.28
N ILE A 354 -14.59 -10.49 -9.30
CA ILE A 354 -13.74 -9.32 -9.60
C ILE A 354 -12.76 -8.97 -8.48
N CYS A 355 -13.15 -9.13 -7.21
CA CYS A 355 -12.26 -8.82 -6.07
C CYS A 355 -11.23 -9.93 -5.81
N HIS A 356 -11.54 -11.19 -6.13
CA HIS A 356 -10.63 -12.31 -5.91
C HIS A 356 -9.60 -12.43 -7.02
N GLU A 357 -10.02 -12.36 -8.29
CA GLU A 357 -9.13 -12.39 -9.45
C GLU A 357 -8.06 -11.29 -9.37
N ARG A 358 -8.45 -10.07 -8.95
CA ARG A 358 -7.52 -8.94 -8.78
C ARG A 358 -6.55 -9.09 -7.60
N ASN A 359 -6.93 -9.79 -6.53
CA ASN A 359 -6.03 -10.06 -5.40
C ASN A 359 -5.04 -11.19 -5.71
N CYS A 360 -5.43 -12.15 -6.55
CA CYS A 360 -4.54 -13.18 -7.07
C CYS A 360 -3.42 -12.59 -7.93
N LEU A 361 -3.66 -11.48 -8.65
CA LEU A 361 -2.64 -10.75 -9.43
C LEU A 361 -1.60 -10.08 -8.53
N ILE A 362 -2.03 -9.57 -7.37
CA ILE A 362 -1.19 -8.77 -6.46
C ILE A 362 -0.28 -9.67 -5.62
N SER A 363 -0.74 -10.88 -5.29
CA SER A 363 -0.05 -11.75 -4.33
C SER A 363 1.34 -12.23 -4.80
N PRO A 364 1.55 -12.67 -6.06
CA PRO A 364 2.88 -13.00 -6.59
C PRO A 364 3.81 -11.79 -6.61
N MET A 365 3.32 -10.62 -7.04
CA MET A 365 4.12 -9.39 -7.09
C MET A 365 4.53 -8.92 -5.69
N VAL A 366 3.63 -9.03 -4.71
CA VAL A 366 3.92 -8.78 -3.30
C VAL A 366 4.93 -9.80 -2.77
N ALA A 367 4.74 -11.09 -3.05
CA ALA A 367 5.67 -12.14 -2.65
C ALA A 367 7.09 -11.85 -3.14
N PHE A 368 7.17 -11.49 -4.42
CA PHE A 368 8.40 -11.14 -5.08
C PHE A 368 9.03 -9.90 -4.47
N HIS A 369 8.28 -8.81 -4.33
CA HIS A 369 8.76 -7.57 -3.71
C HIS A 369 9.28 -7.80 -2.28
N ILE A 370 8.63 -8.65 -1.49
CA ILE A 370 9.14 -9.05 -0.17
C ILE A 370 10.48 -9.80 -0.29
N CYS A 371 10.60 -10.74 -1.23
CA CYS A 371 11.83 -11.49 -1.45
C CYS A 371 12.97 -10.57 -1.91
N LEU A 372 12.68 -9.61 -2.78
CA LEU A 372 13.62 -8.56 -3.20
C LEU A 372 14.12 -7.75 -2.01
N LEU A 373 13.20 -7.20 -1.23
CA LEU A 373 13.52 -6.39 -0.07
C LEU A 373 14.34 -7.21 0.92
N SER A 374 14.18 -8.55 1.00
CA SER A 374 15.00 -9.38 1.89
C SER A 374 16.50 -9.31 1.62
N GLY A 375 16.91 -9.16 0.36
CA GLY A 375 18.31 -9.25 -0.07
C GLY A 375 18.89 -10.68 -0.09
N ASP A 376 18.07 -11.71 0.10
CA ASP A 376 18.50 -13.12 0.01
C ASP A 376 18.51 -13.57 -1.46
N ALA A 377 19.71 -13.72 -2.03
CA ALA A 377 19.90 -14.09 -3.43
C ALA A 377 19.22 -15.40 -3.82
N GLY A 378 19.20 -16.39 -2.92
CA GLY A 378 18.57 -17.69 -3.19
C GLY A 378 17.04 -17.61 -3.20
N LEU A 379 16.44 -16.69 -2.42
CA LEU A 379 15.01 -16.41 -2.54
C LEU A 379 14.71 -15.68 -3.83
N ILE A 380 15.49 -14.65 -4.18
CA ILE A 380 15.32 -13.86 -5.40
C ILE A 380 15.36 -14.79 -6.62
N GLU A 381 16.37 -15.65 -6.75
CA GLU A 381 16.49 -16.62 -7.84
C GLU A 381 15.26 -17.54 -7.97
N GLN A 382 14.72 -18.02 -6.84
CA GLN A 382 13.52 -18.87 -6.83
C GLN A 382 12.27 -18.18 -7.38
N VAL A 383 12.20 -16.85 -7.30
CA VAL A 383 10.99 -16.09 -7.64
C VAL A 383 11.10 -15.29 -8.94
N SER A 384 12.31 -15.03 -9.45
CA SER A 384 12.51 -14.24 -10.67
C SER A 384 11.85 -14.88 -11.90
N GLY A 385 12.11 -16.16 -12.18
CA GLY A 385 11.55 -16.84 -13.36
C GLY A 385 10.01 -16.88 -13.39
N PRO A 386 9.34 -17.26 -12.28
CA PRO A 386 7.87 -17.19 -12.21
C PRO A 386 7.30 -15.78 -12.42
N ILE A 387 8.01 -14.73 -11.99
CA ILE A 387 7.56 -13.34 -12.16
C ILE A 387 7.78 -12.83 -13.57
N GLU A 388 8.90 -13.17 -14.21
CA GLU A 388 9.12 -12.92 -15.64
C GLU A 388 7.96 -13.49 -16.46
N ALA A 389 7.64 -14.77 -16.25
CA ALA A 389 6.51 -15.41 -16.92
C ALA A 389 5.18 -14.70 -16.64
N TYR A 390 4.95 -14.24 -15.41
CA TYR A 390 3.75 -13.49 -15.06
C TYR A 390 3.63 -12.15 -15.82
N PHE A 391 4.72 -11.37 -15.92
CA PHE A 391 4.72 -10.11 -16.66
C PHE A 391 4.53 -10.31 -18.17
N GLU A 392 4.98 -11.43 -18.73
CA GLU A 392 4.74 -11.77 -20.14
C GLU A 392 3.28 -12.09 -20.46
N HIS A 393 2.55 -12.70 -19.50
CA HIS A 393 1.20 -13.23 -19.74
C HIS A 393 0.09 -12.30 -19.26
N VAL A 394 0.38 -11.32 -18.40
CA VAL A 394 -0.63 -10.45 -17.80
C VAL A 394 -0.56 -9.04 -18.38
N GLU A 395 -1.65 -8.60 -19.00
CA GLU A 395 -1.86 -7.21 -19.39
C GLU A 395 -2.16 -6.33 -18.17
N LEU A 396 -1.12 -6.03 -17.38
CA LEU A 396 -1.23 -5.24 -16.15
C LEU A 396 -1.80 -3.84 -16.39
N THR A 397 -1.62 -3.28 -17.59
CA THR A 397 -2.17 -1.97 -18.01
C THR A 397 -3.70 -1.94 -18.01
N ARG A 398 -4.40 -3.08 -18.02
CA ARG A 398 -5.87 -3.13 -17.90
C ARG A 398 -6.37 -3.07 -16.44
N ALA A 399 -5.49 -3.03 -15.45
CA ALA A 399 -5.88 -2.97 -14.04
C ALA A 399 -6.51 -1.61 -13.69
N ASN A 400 -7.72 -1.62 -13.11
CA ASN A 400 -8.46 -0.41 -12.71
C ASN A 400 -8.22 0.02 -11.25
N LYS A 401 -7.33 -0.69 -10.52
CA LYS A 401 -6.98 -0.42 -9.13
C LYS A 401 -5.53 0.04 -9.03
N LEU A 402 -5.31 1.19 -8.42
CA LEU A 402 -3.99 1.80 -8.25
C LEU A 402 -3.00 0.86 -7.56
N GLY A 403 -3.47 0.14 -6.53
CA GLY A 403 -2.64 -0.77 -5.76
C GLY A 403 -1.90 -1.80 -6.62
N SER A 404 -2.59 -2.44 -7.55
CA SER A 404 -2.00 -3.44 -8.45
C SER A 404 -0.88 -2.85 -9.30
N LEU A 405 -1.11 -1.66 -9.88
CA LEU A 405 -0.13 -0.99 -10.72
C LEU A 405 1.06 -0.47 -9.92
N THR A 406 0.84 0.11 -8.72
CA THR A 406 1.94 0.58 -7.88
C THR A 406 2.88 -0.54 -7.44
N THR A 407 2.33 -1.72 -7.10
CA THR A 407 3.14 -2.89 -6.74
C THR A 407 3.86 -3.44 -7.98
N ALA A 408 3.19 -3.55 -9.13
CA ALA A 408 3.82 -3.96 -10.38
C ALA A 408 4.99 -3.04 -10.77
N TYR A 409 4.78 -1.73 -10.65
CA TYR A 409 5.78 -0.72 -10.94
C TYR A 409 6.99 -0.87 -10.02
N ALA A 410 6.79 -0.96 -8.69
CA ALA A 410 7.87 -1.18 -7.74
C ALA A 410 8.65 -2.48 -8.03
N THR A 411 7.95 -3.56 -8.38
CA THR A 411 8.55 -4.83 -8.79
C THR A 411 9.41 -4.69 -10.04
N ALA A 412 8.93 -4.02 -11.08
CA ALA A 412 9.68 -3.80 -12.31
C ALA A 412 10.95 -2.97 -12.08
N VAL A 413 10.86 -1.92 -11.26
CA VAL A 413 12.03 -1.10 -10.86
C VAL A 413 13.07 -1.95 -10.11
N ALA A 414 12.62 -2.83 -9.21
CA ALA A 414 13.53 -3.69 -8.46
C ALA A 414 14.17 -4.80 -9.33
N MET A 415 13.45 -5.34 -10.33
CA MET A 415 14.04 -6.24 -11.33
C MET A 415 15.15 -5.55 -12.13
N ALA A 416 14.88 -4.34 -12.63
CA ALA A 416 15.88 -3.53 -13.32
C ALA A 416 17.13 -3.30 -12.45
N ARG A 417 16.95 -3.13 -11.14
CA ARG A 417 18.08 -2.99 -10.20
C ARG A 417 18.91 -4.25 -10.08
N ILE A 418 18.28 -5.43 -10.08
CA ILE A 418 19.00 -6.71 -10.05
C ILE A 418 19.80 -6.90 -11.33
N GLU A 419 19.21 -6.63 -12.50
CA GLU A 419 19.93 -6.76 -13.78
C GLU A 419 21.12 -5.81 -13.91
N ALA A 420 21.05 -4.66 -13.23
CA ALA A 420 22.12 -3.66 -13.24
C ALA A 420 23.26 -3.97 -12.26
N ALA A 421 23.05 -4.87 -11.28
CA ALA A 421 24.02 -5.28 -10.27
C ALA A 421 24.82 -6.51 -10.71
#